data_AF-A0A848JQ70-F1
#
_entry.id   AF-A0A848JQ70-F1
#
_cell.length_a   1.000
_cell.length_b   1.000
_cell.length_c   1.000
_cell.angle_alpha   90.00
_cell.angle_beta   90.00
_cell.angle_gamma   90.00
#
_symmetry.space_group_name_H-M   'P 1'
#
loop_
_entity.id
_entity.type
_entity.pdbx_description
1 polymer ?
#
loop_
_entity_poly.entity_id
_entity_poly.type
_entity_poly.pdbx_seq_one_letter_code
_entity_poly.pdbx_strand_id
1 'polypeptide(L)'
;MLRGCNHGLSHAVLRDFNVAGADSAGLCGQSSRCATHLTKVAAEAVASRRPHVDHYGEDYDTPDGTCIQAELGWKPRFDDLEIIVRSALDWEEALARRQLQPA
;
A
#
# COMPACT_ATOMS: atom_id res chain seq x y z
N MET A 1 22.30 -29.31 36.69
CA MET A 1 22.10 -27.84 36.74
C MET A 1 21.94 -27.36 35.32
N LEU A 2 20.79 -26.78 34.96
CA LEU A 2 20.56 -25.79 33.89
C LEU A 2 19.04 -25.50 33.85
N ARG A 3 18.60 -24.51 34.63
CA ARG A 3 17.28 -23.88 34.47
C ARG A 3 17.43 -22.80 33.41
N GLY A 4 16.77 -22.93 32.27
CA GLY A 4 16.65 -21.86 31.29
C GLY A 4 15.57 -20.89 31.73
N CYS A 5 15.98 -19.70 32.18
CA CYS A 5 15.08 -18.59 32.50
C CYS A 5 15.05 -17.65 31.29
N ASN A 6 13.97 -17.62 30.49
CA ASN A 6 13.79 -16.61 29.46
C ASN A 6 12.34 -16.09 29.45
N HIS A 7 12.03 -15.15 30.34
CA HIS A 7 10.71 -14.50 30.43
C HIS A 7 10.83 -12.97 30.39
N GLY A 8 11.74 -12.43 29.57
CA GLY A 8 12.08 -10.99 29.54
C GLY A 8 11.77 -10.22 28.26
N LEU A 9 11.06 -10.78 27.28
CA LEU A 9 10.77 -10.11 26.02
C LEU A 9 9.40 -9.41 26.04
N SER A 10 9.41 -8.09 25.95
CA SER A 10 8.21 -7.29 25.65
C SER A 10 7.86 -7.42 24.17
N HIS A 11 6.59 -7.69 23.85
CA HIS A 11 6.11 -7.80 22.48
C HIS A 11 4.84 -6.95 22.28
N ALA A 12 4.62 -6.52 21.05
CA ALA A 12 3.38 -5.89 20.59
C ALA A 12 2.97 -6.54 19.27
N VAL A 13 1.67 -6.80 19.10
CA VAL A 13 1.10 -7.34 17.86
C VAL A 13 0.29 -6.24 17.19
N LEU A 14 0.78 -5.78 16.04
CA LEU A 14 0.04 -4.88 15.17
C LEU A 14 -0.71 -5.71 14.13
N ARG A 15 -1.98 -5.40 13.92
CA ARG A 15 -2.82 -5.99 12.87
C ARG A 15 -3.31 -4.86 11.98
N ASP A 16 -2.87 -4.87 10.74
CA ASP A 16 -3.30 -3.96 9.69
C ASP A 16 -4.00 -4.75 8.56
N PHE A 17 -4.55 -4.00 7.60
CA PHE A 17 -5.22 -4.57 6.43
C PHE A 17 -4.44 -4.21 5.16
N ASN A 18 -4.58 -2.96 4.72
CA ASN A 18 -3.91 -2.42 3.54
C ASN A 18 -2.95 -1.31 3.96
N VAL A 19 -1.75 -1.31 3.38
CA VAL A 19 -0.74 -0.27 3.57
C VAL A 19 -0.43 0.36 2.22
N ALA A 20 -0.38 1.69 2.19
CA ALA A 20 -0.21 2.50 0.99
C ALA A 20 0.59 3.77 1.30
N GLY A 21 1.07 4.44 0.25
CA GLY A 21 1.90 5.63 0.33
C GLY A 21 3.39 5.34 0.18
N ALA A 22 4.19 6.40 0.27
CA ALA A 22 5.65 6.34 0.28
C ALA A 22 6.22 7.47 1.15
N ASP A 23 7.52 7.40 1.43
CA ASP A 23 8.25 8.51 2.03
C ASP A 23 8.19 9.75 1.11
N SER A 24 7.76 10.89 1.65
CA SER A 24 7.54 12.11 0.87
C SER A 24 8.84 12.75 0.35
N ALA A 25 9.99 12.40 0.93
CA ALA A 25 11.30 12.78 0.40
C ALA A 25 11.80 11.79 -0.67
N GLY A 26 11.03 10.76 -1.02
CA GLY A 26 11.36 9.79 -2.06
C GLY A 26 12.53 8.88 -1.70
N LEU A 27 12.75 8.63 -0.40
CA LEU A 27 13.81 7.75 0.10
C LEU A 27 13.40 6.27 0.05
N CYS A 28 12.14 5.96 0.41
CA CYS A 28 11.61 4.61 0.39
C CYS A 28 10.12 4.56 0.04
N GLY A 29 9.69 3.43 -0.49
CA GLY A 29 8.30 3.16 -0.88
C GLY A 29 8.18 1.72 -1.38
N GLN A 30 6.96 1.30 -1.72
CA GLN A 30 6.74 -0.08 -2.16
C GLN A 30 7.44 -0.35 -3.50
N SER A 31 8.31 -1.36 -3.57
CA SER A 31 9.15 -1.64 -4.76
C SER A 31 9.03 -3.07 -5.31
N SER A 32 8.08 -3.86 -4.78
CA SER A 32 7.82 -5.23 -5.24
C SER A 32 7.56 -5.28 -6.76
N ARG A 33 8.12 -6.29 -7.45
CA ARG A 33 7.99 -6.43 -8.92
C ARG A 33 6.62 -6.92 -9.38
N CYS A 34 5.95 -7.72 -8.55
CA CYS A 34 4.60 -8.21 -8.80
C CYS A 34 3.63 -7.48 -7.87
N ALA A 35 3.01 -6.41 -8.38
CA ALA A 35 2.07 -5.63 -7.59
C ALA A 35 0.77 -6.41 -7.34
N THR A 36 0.43 -6.60 -6.07
CA THR A 36 -0.83 -7.20 -5.60
C THR A 36 -1.73 -6.20 -4.87
N HIS A 37 -1.16 -5.09 -4.38
CA HIS A 37 -1.90 -4.03 -3.70
C HIS A 37 -2.52 -3.08 -4.73
N LEU A 38 -3.81 -2.78 -4.59
CA LEU A 38 -4.55 -1.92 -5.52
C LEU A 38 -3.87 -0.56 -5.74
N THR A 39 -3.41 0.11 -4.69
CA THR A 39 -2.76 1.42 -4.81
C THR A 39 -1.51 1.37 -5.68
N LYS A 40 -0.69 0.32 -5.55
CA LYS A 40 0.50 0.16 -6.39
C LYS A 40 0.13 -0.16 -7.84
N VAL A 41 -0.85 -1.04 -8.05
CA VAL A 41 -1.36 -1.37 -9.38
C VAL A 41 -1.89 -0.12 -10.09
N ALA A 42 -2.64 0.73 -9.38
CA ALA A 42 -3.13 2.01 -9.89
C ALA A 42 -1.98 2.98 -10.20
N ALA A 43 -1.00 3.12 -9.31
CA ALA A 43 0.18 3.96 -9.54
C ALA A 43 1.01 3.48 -10.74
N GLU A 44 1.22 2.17 -10.91
CA GLU A 44 1.87 1.58 -12.09
C GLU A 44 1.09 1.86 -13.37
N ALA A 45 -0.24 1.79 -13.34
CA ALA A 45 -1.08 2.09 -14.50
C ALA A 45 -0.97 3.56 -14.93
N VAL A 46 -1.04 4.50 -13.98
CA VAL A 46 -0.86 5.93 -14.24
C VAL A 46 0.56 6.21 -14.75
N ALA A 47 1.58 5.58 -14.17
CA ALA A 47 2.97 5.68 -14.61
C ALA A 47 3.27 4.92 -15.92
N SER A 48 2.23 4.43 -16.62
CA SER A 48 2.35 3.69 -17.89
C SER A 48 3.21 2.42 -17.83
N ARG A 49 3.39 1.85 -16.64
CA ARG A 49 4.08 0.57 -16.40
C ARG A 49 3.14 -0.63 -16.46
N ARG A 50 1.84 -0.36 -16.51
CA ARG A 50 0.75 -1.32 -16.66
C ARG A 50 -0.32 -0.70 -17.56
N PRO A 51 -1.00 -1.48 -18.43
CA PRO A 51 -1.98 -0.92 -19.36
C PRO A 51 -3.32 -0.50 -18.73
N HIS A 52 -3.75 -1.14 -17.65
CA HIS A 52 -5.03 -0.86 -16.97
C HIS A 52 -5.04 -1.42 -15.54
N VAL A 53 -6.07 -1.08 -14.77
CA VAL A 53 -6.37 -1.68 -13.47
C VAL A 53 -7.56 -2.61 -13.65
N ASP A 54 -7.42 -3.87 -13.22
CA ASP A 54 -8.56 -4.81 -13.19
C ASP A 54 -9.51 -4.46 -12.05
N HIS A 55 -10.81 -4.55 -12.31
CA HIS A 55 -11.86 -4.35 -11.31
C HIS A 55 -12.50 -5.71 -10.96
N TYR A 56 -12.57 -6.03 -9.67
CA TYR A 56 -13.05 -7.34 -9.19
C TYR A 56 -14.33 -7.19 -8.35
N GLY A 57 -15.47 -7.42 -8.99
CA GLY A 57 -16.81 -7.35 -8.41
C GLY A 57 -17.47 -5.98 -8.58
N GLU A 58 -18.74 -5.96 -8.99
CA GLU A 58 -19.54 -4.76 -9.29
C GLU A 58 -20.93 -4.81 -8.63
N ASP A 59 -21.21 -5.89 -7.91
CA ASP A 59 -22.52 -6.27 -7.39
C ASP A 59 -22.50 -6.45 -5.87
N TYR A 60 -21.57 -5.77 -5.18
CA TYR A 60 -21.57 -5.74 -3.72
C TYR A 60 -22.80 -4.98 -3.20
N ASP A 61 -23.27 -5.36 -2.00
CA ASP A 61 -24.33 -4.65 -1.28
C ASP A 61 -23.78 -3.35 -0.67
N THR A 62 -23.33 -2.43 -1.53
CA THR A 62 -22.82 -1.11 -1.16
C THR A 62 -23.49 -0.01 -1.96
N PRO A 63 -23.49 1.24 -1.45
CA PRO A 63 -24.13 2.36 -2.13
C PRO A 63 -23.66 2.60 -3.57
N ASP A 64 -22.42 2.24 -3.89
CA ASP A 64 -21.84 2.37 -5.24
C ASP A 64 -21.48 1.03 -5.90
N GLY A 65 -21.85 -0.10 -5.29
CA GLY A 65 -21.54 -1.45 -5.79
C GLY A 65 -20.07 -1.85 -5.69
N THR A 66 -19.21 -1.04 -5.04
CA THR A 66 -17.77 -1.32 -4.86
C THR A 66 -17.42 -1.72 -3.43
N CYS A 67 -16.16 -2.12 -3.18
CA CYS A 67 -15.73 -2.75 -1.93
C CYS A 67 -15.79 -1.81 -0.70
N ILE A 68 -16.33 -2.29 0.41
CA ILE A 68 -16.89 -1.48 1.51
C ILE A 68 -15.84 -1.04 2.55
N GLN A 69 -15.79 0.26 2.87
CA GLN A 69 -15.18 0.78 4.13
C GLN A 69 -16.22 0.90 5.28
N ALA A 70 -17.51 0.98 4.95
CA ALA A 70 -18.61 1.33 5.85
C ALA A 70 -18.91 0.32 6.98
N GLU A 71 -18.68 -0.98 6.79
CA GLU A 71 -19.12 -2.02 7.74
C GLU A 71 -18.35 -2.04 9.08
N LEU A 72 -17.13 -1.50 9.12
CA LEU A 72 -16.26 -1.63 10.30
C LEU A 72 -16.42 -0.48 11.31
N GLY A 73 -17.16 0.58 10.98
CA GLY A 73 -17.26 1.80 11.79
C GLY A 73 -15.92 2.47 12.10
N TRP A 74 -14.86 2.05 11.42
CA TRP A 74 -13.49 2.48 11.65
C TRP A 74 -13.20 3.72 10.80
N LYS A 75 -12.64 4.75 11.44
CA LYS A 75 -12.18 5.96 10.76
C LYS A 75 -10.66 6.09 10.95
N PRO A 76 -9.87 6.25 9.87
CA PRO A 76 -8.43 6.44 10.00
C PRO A 76 -8.14 7.73 10.77
N ARG A 77 -7.05 7.71 11.54
CA ARG A 77 -6.51 8.94 12.14
C ARG A 77 -5.81 9.83 11.10
N PHE A 78 -5.33 9.24 10.02
CA PHE A 78 -4.70 9.90 8.89
C PHE A 78 -5.34 9.35 7.61
N ASP A 79 -6.23 10.13 7.00
CA ASP A 79 -7.06 9.76 5.85
C ASP A 79 -6.87 10.71 4.67
N ASP A 80 -5.79 11.51 4.67
CA ASP A 80 -5.45 12.38 3.56
C ASP A 80 -5.06 11.55 2.32
N LEU A 81 -6.08 11.23 1.53
CA LEU A 81 -5.96 10.44 0.31
C LEU A 81 -5.05 11.12 -0.70
N GLU A 82 -5.00 12.45 -0.72
CA GLU A 82 -4.15 13.17 -1.66
C GLU A 82 -2.67 12.88 -1.34
N ILE A 83 -2.26 12.99 -0.08
CA ILE A 83 -0.88 12.68 0.33
C ILE A 83 -0.55 11.21 0.08
N ILE A 84 -1.44 10.29 0.45
CA ILE A 84 -1.22 8.85 0.30
C ILE A 84 -1.06 8.47 -1.18
N VAL A 85 -1.96 8.93 -2.04
CA VAL A 85 -1.93 8.61 -3.47
C VAL A 85 -0.77 9.32 -4.17
N ARG A 86 -0.54 10.60 -3.86
CA ARG A 86 0.55 11.40 -4.44
C ARG A 86 1.90 10.77 -4.15
N SER A 87 2.19 10.50 -2.88
CA SER A 87 3.49 9.91 -2.48
C SER A 87 3.73 8.55 -3.14
N ALA A 88 2.71 7.70 -3.23
CA ALA A 88 2.81 6.41 -3.90
C ALA A 88 3.09 6.56 -5.42
N LEU A 89 2.40 7.49 -6.08
CA LEU A 89 2.59 7.75 -7.51
C LEU A 89 3.98 8.33 -7.79
N ASP A 90 4.38 9.37 -7.05
CA ASP A 90 5.68 10.03 -7.21
C ASP A 90 6.83 9.03 -7.03
N TRP A 91 6.69 8.10 -6.08
CA TRP A 91 7.63 7.01 -5.87
C TRP A 91 7.69 6.05 -7.06
N GLU A 92 6.54 5.65 -7.63
CA GLU A 92 6.53 4.78 -8.81
C GLU A 92 7.12 5.44 -10.06
N GLU A 93 6.87 6.74 -10.25
CA GLU A 93 7.53 7.52 -11.30
C GLU A 93 9.05 7.57 -11.08
N ALA A 94 9.50 7.79 -9.84
CA ALA A 94 10.92 7.79 -9.51
C ALA A 94 11.56 6.41 -9.78
N LEU A 95 10.88 5.31 -9.45
CA LEU A 95 11.33 3.96 -9.79
C LEU A 95 11.42 3.74 -11.30
N ALA A 96 10.44 4.23 -12.06
CA ALA A 96 10.46 4.15 -13.52
C ALA A 96 11.70 4.86 -14.09
N ARG A 97 11.98 6.08 -13.61
CA ARG A 97 13.16 6.87 -14.02
C ARG A 97 14.47 6.16 -13.68
N ARG A 98 14.57 5.55 -12.49
CA ARG A 98 15.77 4.81 -12.04
C ARG A 98 16.06 3.56 -12.90
N GLN A 99 15.02 2.90 -13.43
CA GLN A 99 15.18 1.72 -14.29
C GLN A 99 15.53 2.05 -15.74
N LEU A 100 15.33 3.30 -16.16
CA LEU A 100 15.70 3.79 -17.50
C LEU A 100 17.15 4.26 -17.59
N GLN A 101 17.84 4.44 -16.45
CA GLN A 101 19.27 4.75 -16.44
C GLN A 101 20.05 3.43 -16.51
N PRO A 102 20.85 3.18 -17.57
CA PRO A 102 21.74 2.02 -17.60
C PRO A 102 22.82 2.17 -16.52
N ALA A 103 23.29 1.03 -16.00
CA ALA A 103 24.40 0.94 -15.05
C ALA A 103 25.72 1.47 -15.63
#